data_AF-A0A0Q4F241-F1
#
_entry.id   AF-A0A0Q4F241-F1
#
_cell.length_a   1.000
_cell.length_b   1.000
_cell.length_c   1.000
_cell.angle_alpha   90.00
_cell.angle_beta   90.00
_cell.angle_gamma   90.00
#
_symmetry.space_group_name_H-M   'P 1'
#
loop_
_entity.id
_entity.type
_entity.pdbx_description
1 polymer ?
#
loop_
_entity_poly.entity_id
_entity_poly.type
_entity_poly.pdbx_seq_one_letter_code
_entity_poly.pdbx_strand_id
1 'polypeptide(L)'
;MTRIARVCQSARRLSGDRSGLALLEFALSMPIVLALGLYGVETANLALANLRISQMALNLADNASRVGVQSSLATEQLREVDINDVLAALRNQGAAMKLSTRGRVTLSSLEEQNGNQVIHWQRCLGLKSGVGYASSYGATSATDGTDTNAANDGIISAGGMGDAGAKVIAPPNSGLMFVEINYDYMPVVGTAWLPSGATKLHYIASFIVRDRRDFSQIFNPAPATAAIRSTCDKFTT
;
A
#
# COMPACT_ATOMS: atom_id res chain seq x y z
N MET A 1 -47.11 -60.78 -24.57
CA MET A 1 -47.55 -60.05 -23.35
C MET A 1 -46.49 -59.96 -22.25
N THR A 2 -45.60 -60.94 -22.07
CA THR A 2 -44.58 -60.99 -20.99
C THR A 2 -43.45 -59.95 -21.06
N ARG A 3 -43.11 -59.41 -22.23
CA ARG A 3 -42.08 -58.36 -22.37
C ARG A 3 -42.53 -57.00 -21.84
N ILE A 4 -43.79 -56.61 -22.09
CA ILE A 4 -44.35 -55.31 -21.65
C ILE A 4 -44.46 -55.26 -20.12
N ALA A 5 -44.87 -56.36 -19.49
CA ALA A 5 -44.95 -56.46 -18.03
C ALA A 5 -43.59 -56.29 -17.34
N ARG A 6 -42.51 -56.88 -17.90
CA ARG A 6 -41.14 -56.72 -17.37
C ARG A 6 -40.61 -55.29 -17.52
N VAL A 7 -40.95 -54.61 -18.61
CA VAL A 7 -40.58 -53.20 -18.82
C VAL A 7 -41.30 -52.29 -17.82
N CYS A 8 -42.62 -52.46 -17.62
CA CYS A 8 -43.37 -51.70 -16.62
C CYS A 8 -42.85 -51.94 -15.18
N GLN A 9 -42.46 -53.18 -14.87
CA GLN A 9 -41.94 -53.53 -13.55
C GLN A 9 -40.53 -52.97 -13.30
N SER A 10 -39.70 -52.93 -14.33
CA SER A 10 -38.38 -52.29 -14.29
C SER A 10 -38.49 -50.77 -14.17
N ALA A 11 -39.45 -50.15 -14.88
CA ALA A 11 -39.75 -48.72 -14.77
C ALA A 11 -40.26 -48.33 -13.37
N ARG A 12 -41.12 -49.17 -12.75
CA ARG A 12 -41.56 -48.98 -11.36
C ARG A 12 -40.44 -49.13 -10.33
N ARG A 13 -39.48 -50.03 -10.58
CA ARG A 13 -38.28 -50.17 -9.75
C ARG A 13 -37.37 -48.96 -9.87
N LEU A 14 -37.17 -48.45 -11.09
CA LEU A 14 -36.39 -47.23 -11.32
C LEU A 14 -37.05 -46.00 -10.67
N SER A 15 -38.38 -45.85 -10.77
CA SER A 15 -39.09 -44.73 -10.16
C SER A 15 -39.13 -44.77 -8.62
N GLY A 16 -38.91 -45.95 -8.02
CA GLY A 16 -38.83 -46.13 -6.57
C GLY A 16 -37.40 -46.12 -6.02
N ASP A 17 -36.39 -46.02 -6.88
CA ASP A 17 -34.99 -46.08 -6.47
C ASP A 17 -34.54 -44.73 -5.88
N ARG A 18 -34.16 -44.75 -4.59
CA ARG A 18 -33.69 -43.58 -3.84
C ARG A 18 -32.19 -43.63 -3.54
N SER A 19 -31.49 -44.66 -4.01
CA SER A 19 -30.09 -44.91 -3.67
C SER A 19 -29.14 -43.79 -4.10
N GLY A 20 -29.49 -43.02 -5.15
CA GLY A 20 -28.72 -41.87 -5.65
C GLY A 20 -29.23 -40.48 -5.23
N LEU A 21 -30.30 -40.39 -4.45
CA LEU A 21 -30.92 -39.10 -4.11
C LEU A 21 -29.95 -38.18 -3.35
N ALA A 22 -29.28 -38.71 -2.33
CA ALA A 22 -28.29 -37.97 -1.55
C ALA A 22 -27.09 -37.51 -2.40
N LEU A 23 -26.68 -38.32 -3.39
CA LEU A 23 -25.59 -37.96 -4.30
C LEU A 23 -25.99 -36.79 -5.21
N LEU A 24 -27.24 -36.78 -5.70
CA LEU A 24 -27.77 -35.69 -6.52
C LEU A 24 -27.97 -34.40 -5.70
N GLU A 25 -28.54 -34.51 -4.50
CA GLU A 25 -28.70 -33.38 -3.59
C GLU A 25 -27.35 -32.75 -3.21
N PHE A 26 -26.33 -33.58 -2.95
CA PHE A 26 -24.96 -33.11 -2.75
C PHE A 26 -24.40 -32.45 -4.02
N ALA A 27 -24.54 -33.08 -5.19
CA ALA A 27 -24.03 -32.53 -6.44
C ALA A 27 -24.68 -31.19 -6.82
N LEU A 28 -25.96 -30.99 -6.49
CA LEU A 28 -26.69 -29.74 -6.71
C LEU A 28 -26.35 -28.66 -5.68
N SER A 29 -26.12 -29.02 -4.42
CA SER A 29 -25.78 -28.06 -3.36
C SER A 29 -24.30 -27.67 -3.33
N MET A 30 -23.40 -28.57 -3.72
CA MET A 30 -21.95 -28.37 -3.70
C MET A 30 -21.49 -27.10 -4.44
N PRO A 31 -21.94 -26.79 -5.68
CA PRO A 31 -21.53 -25.58 -6.38
C PRO A 31 -21.90 -24.30 -5.63
N ILE A 32 -23.08 -24.27 -4.99
CA ILE A 32 -23.56 -23.12 -4.23
C ILE A 32 -22.71 -22.93 -2.97
N VAL A 33 -22.49 -24.01 -2.21
CA VAL A 33 -21.68 -23.97 -0.99
C VAL A 33 -20.24 -23.60 -1.29
N LEU A 34 -19.65 -24.15 -2.37
CA LEU A 34 -18.30 -23.79 -2.80
C LEU A 34 -18.21 -22.32 -3.23
N ALA A 35 -19.16 -21.83 -4.03
CA ALA A 35 -19.15 -20.44 -4.47
C ALA A 35 -19.19 -19.47 -3.29
N LEU A 36 -20.08 -19.73 -2.31
CA LEU A 36 -20.17 -18.92 -1.10
C LEU A 36 -18.89 -19.01 -0.24
N GLY A 37 -18.33 -20.21 -0.09
CA GLY A 37 -17.09 -20.42 0.66
C GLY A 37 -15.89 -19.70 0.04
N LEU A 38 -15.70 -19.84 -1.27
CA LEU A 38 -14.62 -19.19 -2.02
C LEU A 38 -14.76 -17.66 -1.99
N TYR A 39 -15.98 -17.14 -2.17
CA TYR A 39 -16.24 -15.71 -2.07
C TYR A 39 -15.95 -15.18 -0.66
N GLY A 40 -16.34 -15.91 0.38
CA GLY A 40 -16.06 -15.56 1.77
C GLY A 40 -14.56 -15.52 2.08
N VAL A 41 -13.80 -16.52 1.61
CA VAL A 41 -12.34 -16.57 1.77
C VAL A 41 -11.65 -15.40 1.05
N GLU A 42 -12.04 -15.12 -0.19
CA GLU A 42 -11.46 -14.02 -0.97
C GLU A 42 -11.76 -12.66 -0.33
N THR A 43 -12.99 -12.47 0.16
CA THR A 43 -13.39 -11.24 0.89
C THR A 43 -12.61 -11.07 2.18
N ALA A 44 -12.41 -12.14 2.95
CA ALA A 44 -11.62 -12.11 4.18
C ALA A 44 -10.13 -11.79 3.89
N ASN A 45 -9.55 -12.38 2.83
CA ASN A 45 -8.18 -12.08 2.44
C ASN A 45 -8.01 -10.63 1.97
N LEU A 46 -8.98 -10.09 1.22
CA LEU A 46 -9.00 -8.68 0.82
C LEU A 46 -9.06 -7.74 2.03
N ALA A 47 -9.91 -8.05 3.00
CA ALA A 47 -10.00 -7.29 4.25
C ALA A 47 -8.66 -7.33 5.03
N LEU A 48 -8.03 -8.50 5.16
CA LEU A 48 -6.72 -8.63 5.80
C LEU A 48 -5.62 -7.86 5.06
N ALA A 49 -5.63 -7.86 3.73
CA ALA A 49 -4.68 -7.08 2.94
C ALA A 49 -4.83 -5.57 3.17
N ASN A 50 -6.08 -5.07 3.22
CA ASN A 50 -6.37 -3.68 3.55
C ASN A 50 -5.84 -3.29 4.94
N LEU A 51 -6.10 -4.12 5.96
CA LEU A 51 -5.61 -3.88 7.31
C LEU A 51 -4.08 -3.85 7.38
N ARG A 52 -3.42 -4.80 6.71
CA ARG A 52 -1.95 -4.88 6.69
C ARG A 52 -1.32 -3.66 6.02
N ILE A 53 -1.86 -3.22 4.89
CA ILE A 53 -1.35 -2.03 4.17
C ILE A 53 -1.58 -0.77 5.00
N SER A 54 -2.77 -0.64 5.61
CA SER A 54 -3.08 0.46 6.52
C SER A 54 -2.05 0.57 7.65
N GLN A 55 -1.79 -0.55 8.34
CA GLN A 55 -0.81 -0.60 9.43
C GLN A 55 0.62 -0.32 8.94
N MET A 56 0.99 -0.79 7.75
CA MET A 56 2.30 -0.49 7.15
C MET A 56 2.44 1.00 6.84
N ALA A 57 1.42 1.65 6.28
CA ALA A 57 1.43 3.08 5.99
C ALA A 57 1.55 3.90 7.28
N LEU A 58 0.76 3.56 8.30
CA LEU A 58 0.79 4.21 9.62
C LEU A 58 2.15 4.05 10.30
N ASN A 59 2.70 2.83 10.32
CA ASN A 59 4.00 2.56 10.94
C ASN A 59 5.13 3.27 10.19
N LEU A 60 5.10 3.31 8.86
CA LEU A 60 6.11 4.04 8.08
C LEU A 60 6.05 5.54 8.39
N ALA A 61 4.86 6.14 8.39
CA ALA A 61 4.68 7.56 8.67
C ALA A 61 5.11 7.92 10.10
N ASP A 62 4.74 7.11 11.10
CA ASP A 62 5.17 7.33 12.50
C ASP A 62 6.70 7.20 12.64
N ASN A 63 7.29 6.13 12.13
CA ASN A 63 8.74 5.94 12.20
C ASN A 63 9.50 7.07 11.48
N ALA A 64 9.07 7.47 10.29
CA ALA A 64 9.70 8.57 9.54
C ALA A 64 9.59 9.93 10.25
N SER A 65 8.52 10.14 11.04
CA SER A 65 8.30 11.39 11.79
C SER A 65 9.18 11.54 13.03
N ARG A 66 9.93 10.49 13.39
CA ARG A 66 10.75 10.39 14.60
C ARG A 66 12.21 10.00 14.34
N VAL A 67 12.57 9.77 13.08
CA VAL A 67 13.91 9.33 12.71
C VAL A 67 14.81 10.52 12.41
N GLY A 68 16.04 10.45 12.90
CA GLY A 68 17.06 11.46 12.71
C GLY A 68 18.07 11.42 13.85
N VAL A 69 19.05 12.32 13.80
CA VAL A 69 20.08 12.46 14.82
C VAL A 69 20.04 13.85 15.40
N GLN A 70 20.12 13.94 16.73
CA GLN A 70 20.17 15.23 17.41
C GLN A 70 21.50 15.94 17.12
N SER A 71 21.39 17.19 16.65
CA SER A 71 22.51 18.09 16.42
C SER A 71 22.94 18.78 17.72
N SER A 72 24.10 19.43 17.69
CA SER A 72 24.57 20.28 18.80
C SER A 72 23.66 21.50 19.09
N LEU A 73 22.73 21.81 18.19
CA LEU A 73 21.76 22.91 18.32
C LEU A 73 20.40 22.44 18.88
N ALA A 74 20.34 21.22 19.44
CA ALA A 74 19.12 20.57 19.90
C ALA A 74 18.02 20.48 18.82
N THR A 75 18.42 20.46 17.55
CA THR A 75 17.55 20.17 16.41
C THR A 75 17.81 18.77 15.89
N GLU A 76 16.79 18.09 15.41
CA GLU A 76 16.94 16.78 14.77
C GLU A 76 17.32 16.96 13.29
N GLN A 77 18.38 16.29 12.86
CA GLN A 77 18.82 16.25 11.47
C GLN A 77 18.43 14.91 10.84
N LEU A 78 17.65 14.97 9.77
CA LEU A 78 17.28 13.80 8.99
C LEU A 78 18.36 13.49 7.97
N ARG A 79 18.81 12.23 7.91
CA ARG A 79 19.82 11.77 6.95
C ARG A 79 19.22 10.77 5.97
N GLU A 80 19.88 10.57 4.83
CA GLU A 80 19.39 9.61 3.83
C GLU A 80 19.47 8.16 4.34
N VAL A 81 20.42 7.84 5.23
CA VAL A 81 20.48 6.53 5.91
C VAL A 81 19.24 6.30 6.78
N ASP A 82 18.77 7.34 7.49
CA ASP A 82 17.60 7.24 8.37
C ASP A 82 16.33 6.97 7.55
N ILE A 83 16.20 7.61 6.37
CA ILE A 83 15.09 7.36 5.44
C ILE A 83 15.17 5.95 4.85
N ASN A 84 16.37 5.52 4.44
CA ASN A 84 16.57 4.18 3.90
C ASN A 84 16.31 3.09 4.95
N ASP A 85 16.62 3.33 6.22
CA ASP A 85 16.36 2.40 7.32
C ASP A 85 14.86 2.21 7.55
N VAL A 86 14.06 3.27 7.56
CA VAL A 86 12.59 3.14 7.70
C VAL A 86 11.96 2.48 6.47
N LEU A 87 12.48 2.72 5.26
CA LEU A 87 12.04 2.03 4.04
C LEU A 87 12.47 0.55 4.04
N ALA A 88 13.65 0.22 4.55
CA ALA A 88 14.10 -1.16 4.70
C ALA A 88 13.25 -1.91 5.74
N ALA A 89 12.89 -1.26 6.84
CA ALA A 89 11.95 -1.80 7.83
C ALA A 89 10.59 -2.10 7.20
N LEU A 90 10.06 -1.18 6.39
CA LEU A 90 8.82 -1.40 5.63
C LEU A 90 8.94 -2.57 4.66
N ARG A 91 10.05 -2.68 3.92
CA ARG A 91 10.29 -3.81 3.02
C ARG A 91 10.19 -5.14 3.75
N ASN A 92 10.79 -5.22 4.94
CA ASN A 92 10.75 -6.41 5.77
C ASN A 92 9.33 -6.68 6.30
N GLN A 93 8.60 -5.65 6.74
CA GLN A 93 7.21 -5.76 7.16
C GLN A 93 6.28 -6.23 6.02
N GLY A 94 6.54 -5.76 4.80
CA GLY A 94 5.80 -6.03 3.58
C GLY A 94 6.20 -7.32 2.84
N ALA A 95 7.22 -8.05 3.31
CA ALA A 95 7.81 -9.17 2.58
C ALA A 95 6.81 -10.29 2.29
N ALA A 96 5.98 -10.66 3.27
CA ALA A 96 4.98 -11.73 3.13
C ALA A 96 3.90 -11.43 2.07
N MET A 97 3.63 -10.14 1.82
CA MET A 97 2.71 -9.70 0.77
C MET A 97 3.44 -9.23 -0.50
N LYS A 98 4.76 -9.44 -0.58
CA LYS A 98 5.59 -9.03 -1.73
C LYS A 98 5.44 -7.54 -2.05
N LEU A 99 5.30 -6.69 -1.03
CA LEU A 99 5.01 -5.25 -1.15
C LEU A 99 5.92 -4.54 -2.15
N SER A 100 7.23 -4.82 -2.12
CA SER A 100 8.17 -4.13 -3.01
C SER A 100 8.12 -4.61 -4.47
N THR A 101 7.52 -5.76 -4.77
CA THR A 101 7.34 -6.22 -6.17
C THR A 101 5.94 -5.95 -6.70
N ARG A 102 4.94 -5.95 -5.82
CA ARG A 102 3.52 -5.78 -6.16
C ARG A 102 2.98 -4.39 -5.81
N GLY A 103 3.76 -3.55 -5.17
CA GLY A 103 3.33 -2.21 -4.79
C GLY A 103 4.36 -1.14 -5.12
N ARG A 104 3.93 0.07 -4.84
CA ARG A 104 4.71 1.30 -4.90
C ARG A 104 4.37 2.12 -3.65
N VAL A 105 5.38 2.35 -2.84
CA VAL A 105 5.30 3.19 -1.65
C VAL A 105 6.00 4.49 -1.96
N THR A 106 5.37 5.60 -1.61
CA THR A 106 5.94 6.95 -1.67
C THR A 106 5.90 7.55 -0.27
N LEU A 107 7.06 7.87 0.27
CA LEU A 107 7.23 8.66 1.49
C LEU A 107 7.59 10.09 1.08
N SER A 108 6.83 11.06 1.57
CA SER A 108 6.96 12.48 1.21
C SER A 108 7.09 13.34 2.46
N SER A 109 7.98 14.33 2.44
CA SER A 109 8.00 15.40 3.44
C SER A 109 7.16 16.57 2.97
N LEU A 110 6.03 16.77 3.63
CA LEU A 110 5.21 17.96 3.45
C LEU A 110 5.58 18.96 4.53
N GLU A 111 6.05 20.12 4.14
CA GLU A 111 6.58 21.15 5.02
C GLU A 111 5.85 22.46 4.79
N GLU A 112 5.72 23.24 5.85
CA GLU A 112 5.24 24.61 5.77
C GLU A 112 6.42 25.55 5.58
N GLN A 113 6.42 26.29 4.47
CA GLN A 113 7.46 27.26 4.13
C GLN A 113 6.81 28.57 3.67
N ASN A 114 6.98 29.64 4.45
CA ASN A 114 6.52 31.00 4.12
C ASN A 114 5.02 31.11 3.77
N GLY A 115 4.16 30.38 4.48
CA GLY A 115 2.72 30.29 4.26
C GLY A 115 2.31 29.27 3.19
N ASN A 116 3.26 28.61 2.54
CA ASN A 116 3.01 27.61 1.50
C ASN A 116 3.24 26.20 2.03
N GLN A 117 2.52 25.26 1.42
CA GLN A 117 2.69 23.83 1.65
C GLN A 117 3.59 23.28 0.55
N VAL A 118 4.73 22.70 0.91
CA VAL A 118 5.77 22.28 -0.01
C VAL A 118 6.11 20.82 0.22
N ILE A 119 6.08 20.01 -0.83
CA ILE A 119 6.64 18.67 -0.80
C ILE A 119 8.13 18.81 -1.06
N HIS A 120 8.90 18.88 0.02
CA HIS A 120 10.32 19.22 -0.06
C HIS A 120 11.15 18.08 -0.66
N TRP A 121 10.79 16.83 -0.37
CA TRP A 121 11.41 15.66 -0.97
C TRP A 121 10.47 14.46 -0.93
N GLN A 122 10.71 13.49 -1.82
CA GLN A 122 10.08 12.18 -1.78
C GLN A 122 11.09 11.06 -1.95
N ARG A 123 10.82 9.94 -1.29
CA ARG A 123 11.53 8.68 -1.45
C ARG A 123 10.53 7.55 -1.69
N CYS A 124 10.88 6.65 -2.59
CA CYS A 124 10.00 5.58 -3.02
C CYS A 124 10.63 4.20 -2.84
N LEU A 125 9.77 3.22 -2.59
CA LEU A 125 10.10 1.79 -2.58
C LEU A 125 9.13 1.04 -3.48
N GLY A 126 9.65 0.14 -4.29
CA GLY A 126 8.88 -0.85 -5.04
C GLY A 126 8.95 -0.70 -6.57
N LEU A 127 8.65 -1.82 -7.23
CA LEU A 127 8.81 -2.00 -8.68
C LEU A 127 7.61 -1.52 -9.50
N LYS A 128 6.42 -1.36 -8.90
CA LYS A 128 5.24 -0.97 -9.67
C LYS A 128 5.36 0.49 -10.15
N SER A 129 4.98 0.68 -11.41
CA SER A 129 5.07 1.96 -12.11
C SER A 129 3.79 2.21 -12.94
N GLY A 130 3.65 3.42 -13.47
CA GLY A 130 2.53 3.81 -14.31
C GLY A 130 1.31 4.34 -13.54
N VAL A 131 0.19 4.43 -14.26
CA VAL A 131 -1.04 5.10 -13.78
C VAL A 131 -1.58 4.45 -12.50
N GLY A 132 -1.78 5.29 -11.48
CA GLY A 132 -2.24 4.90 -10.15
C GLY A 132 -1.20 4.14 -9.32
N TYR A 133 0.07 4.09 -9.71
CA TYR A 133 1.15 3.63 -8.83
C TYR A 133 2.13 4.77 -8.53
N ALA A 134 2.37 5.65 -9.49
CA ALA A 134 3.03 6.92 -9.25
C ALA A 134 2.27 7.75 -8.20
N SER A 135 2.96 8.66 -7.51
CA SER A 135 2.32 9.47 -6.48
C SER A 135 1.21 10.34 -7.06
N SER A 136 0.08 10.37 -6.36
CA SER A 136 -1.11 11.13 -6.77
C SER A 136 -0.97 12.63 -6.51
N TYR A 137 0.05 13.04 -5.74
CA TYR A 137 0.19 14.39 -5.21
C TYR A 137 1.38 15.18 -5.78
N GLY A 138 2.02 14.65 -6.82
CA GLY A 138 3.18 15.23 -7.46
C GLY A 138 4.44 14.38 -7.30
N ALA A 139 5.48 14.72 -8.07
CA ALA A 139 6.77 14.04 -8.07
C ALA A 139 7.90 15.05 -7.89
N THR A 140 8.64 14.92 -6.80
CA THR A 140 9.90 15.64 -6.57
C THR A 140 11.03 15.08 -7.45
N SER A 141 12.03 15.92 -7.71
CA SER A 141 13.25 15.54 -8.39
C SER A 141 14.20 14.74 -7.47
N ALA A 142 15.25 14.15 -8.05
CA ALA A 142 16.26 13.42 -7.31
C ALA A 142 17.19 14.31 -6.45
N THR A 143 17.17 15.62 -6.67
CA THR A 143 17.98 16.62 -5.95
C THR A 143 17.17 17.41 -4.92
N ASP A 144 15.84 17.32 -4.94
CA ASP A 144 14.98 18.05 -4.03
C ASP A 144 15.24 17.64 -2.57
N GLY A 145 15.37 18.64 -1.70
CA GLY A 145 15.71 18.52 -0.29
C GLY A 145 17.13 18.04 -0.01
N THR A 146 18.03 18.00 -1.00
CA THR A 146 19.39 17.46 -0.81
C THR A 146 20.43 18.52 -0.45
N ASP A 147 20.11 19.79 -0.68
CA ASP A 147 20.90 20.95 -0.27
C ASP A 147 19.97 22.17 -0.10
N THR A 148 20.54 23.32 0.26
CA THR A 148 19.80 24.58 0.48
C THR A 148 19.68 25.43 -0.78
N ASN A 149 19.91 24.87 -1.97
CA ASN A 149 19.74 25.61 -3.22
C ASN A 149 18.25 25.73 -3.53
N ALA A 150 17.79 26.93 -3.85
CA ALA A 150 16.39 27.18 -4.19
C ALA A 150 15.86 26.32 -5.36
N ALA A 151 16.74 25.83 -6.24
CA ALA A 151 16.38 24.88 -7.29
C ALA A 151 15.95 23.50 -6.77
N ASN A 152 16.24 23.20 -5.51
CA ASN A 152 15.99 21.93 -4.82
C ASN A 152 14.95 22.08 -3.70
N ASP A 153 14.19 23.18 -3.65
CA ASP A 153 13.17 23.43 -2.61
C ASP A 153 11.92 22.55 -2.76
N GLY A 154 11.89 21.62 -3.73
CA GLY A 154 10.79 20.71 -3.94
C GLY A 154 9.64 21.33 -4.74
N ILE A 155 8.42 20.82 -4.50
CA ILE A 155 7.23 21.21 -5.27
C ILE A 155 6.14 21.80 -4.37
N ILE A 156 5.51 22.89 -4.80
CA ILE A 156 4.38 23.49 -4.08
C ILE A 156 3.16 22.58 -4.21
N SER A 157 2.58 22.18 -3.06
CA SER A 157 1.33 21.41 -2.98
C SER A 157 0.20 22.30 -2.45
N ALA A 158 -0.47 23.02 -3.35
CA ALA A 158 -1.50 23.98 -2.99
C ALA A 158 -2.63 23.35 -2.12
N GLY A 159 -2.71 23.79 -0.87
CA GLY A 159 -3.69 23.33 0.10
C GLY A 159 -3.37 21.99 0.78
N GLY A 160 -2.12 21.51 0.71
CA GLY A 160 -1.66 20.30 1.40
C GLY A 160 -1.70 19.03 0.53
N MET A 161 -1.53 17.87 1.16
CA MET A 161 -1.52 16.55 0.51
C MET A 161 -2.71 15.70 0.97
N GLY A 162 -3.16 14.77 0.13
CA GLY A 162 -4.29 13.89 0.41
C GLY A 162 -5.47 14.13 -0.53
N ASP A 163 -6.48 13.27 -0.38
CA ASP A 163 -7.63 13.25 -1.27
C ASP A 163 -8.50 14.51 -1.10
N ALA A 164 -9.32 14.78 -2.12
CA ALA A 164 -10.25 15.90 -2.08
C ALA A 164 -11.16 15.80 -0.84
N GLY A 165 -11.16 16.84 0.00
CA GLY A 165 -11.94 16.89 1.24
C GLY A 165 -11.26 16.25 2.47
N ALA A 166 -10.12 15.58 2.30
CA ALA A 166 -9.36 14.94 3.38
C ALA A 166 -7.87 15.33 3.35
N LYS A 167 -7.56 16.54 2.87
CA LYS A 167 -6.19 17.04 2.79
C LYS A 167 -5.63 17.32 4.18
N VAL A 168 -4.37 17.00 4.36
CA VAL A 168 -3.56 17.37 5.53
C VAL A 168 -2.59 18.48 5.17
N ILE A 169 -2.36 19.37 6.13
CA ILE A 169 -1.41 20.48 6.01
C ILE A 169 -0.38 20.37 7.13
N ALA A 170 0.87 20.71 6.82
CA ALA A 170 1.91 20.87 7.79
C ALA A 170 1.61 22.08 8.70
N PRO A 171 1.79 21.96 10.02
CA PRO A 171 1.70 23.10 10.94
C PRO A 171 2.76 24.16 10.62
N PRO A 172 2.55 25.43 11.04
CA PRO A 172 3.52 26.49 10.82
C PRO A 172 4.92 26.16 11.36
N ASN A 173 5.96 26.43 10.58
CA ASN A 173 7.36 26.11 10.88
C ASN A 173 7.62 24.64 11.22
N SER A 174 6.85 23.73 10.63
CA SER A 174 6.92 22.30 10.87
C SER A 174 6.69 21.52 9.58
N GLY A 175 6.72 20.19 9.71
CA GLY A 175 6.48 19.27 8.62
C GLY A 175 5.69 18.05 9.10
N LEU A 176 5.12 17.33 8.15
CA LEU A 176 4.54 16.02 8.35
C LEU A 176 5.11 15.03 7.34
N MET A 177 5.17 13.78 7.76
CA MET A 177 5.53 12.68 6.90
C MET A 177 4.26 12.11 6.30
N PHE A 178 4.14 12.20 4.99
CA PHE A 178 3.02 11.72 4.21
C PHE A 178 3.42 10.45 3.46
N VAL A 179 2.69 9.37 3.70
CA VAL A 179 2.92 8.06 3.07
C VAL A 179 1.75 7.74 2.16
N GLU A 180 2.05 7.36 0.92
CA GLU A 180 1.12 6.82 -0.04
C GLU A 180 1.57 5.40 -0.43
N ILE A 181 0.69 4.41 -0.26
CA ILE A 181 0.93 3.04 -0.70
C ILE A 181 -0.09 2.67 -1.77
N ASN A 182 0.42 2.37 -2.96
CA ASN A 182 -0.34 1.81 -4.08
C ASN A 182 0.05 0.34 -4.27
N TYR A 183 -0.83 -0.60 -3.96
CA TYR A 183 -0.53 -2.03 -3.96
C TYR A 183 -1.45 -2.84 -4.87
N ASP A 184 -0.86 -3.68 -5.70
CA ASP A 184 -1.54 -4.67 -6.55
C ASP A 184 -1.91 -5.90 -5.72
N TYR A 185 -3.16 -5.96 -5.31
CA TYR A 185 -3.69 -7.03 -4.48
C TYR A 185 -3.49 -8.41 -5.11
N MET A 186 -3.08 -9.38 -4.30
CA MET A 186 -2.84 -10.76 -4.71
C MET A 186 -4.02 -11.63 -4.24
N PRO A 187 -4.94 -12.03 -5.14
CA PRO A 187 -6.04 -12.91 -4.78
C PRO A 187 -5.55 -14.32 -4.47
N VAL A 188 -6.33 -15.05 -3.67
CA VAL A 188 -6.00 -16.43 -3.27
C VAL A 188 -6.82 -17.43 -4.08
N VAL A 189 -8.07 -17.10 -4.38
CA VAL A 189 -8.95 -17.92 -5.22
C VAL A 189 -8.83 -17.49 -6.68
N GLY A 190 -8.93 -16.19 -6.93
CA GLY A 190 -8.81 -15.62 -8.27
C GLY A 190 -9.52 -14.28 -8.41
N THR A 191 -9.17 -13.52 -9.45
CA THR A 191 -9.70 -12.17 -9.69
C THR A 191 -11.20 -12.13 -9.94
N ALA A 192 -11.77 -13.19 -10.53
CA ALA A 192 -13.20 -13.32 -10.79
C ALA A 192 -14.07 -13.36 -9.50
N TRP A 193 -13.45 -13.65 -8.36
CA TRP A 193 -14.11 -13.74 -7.06
C TRP A 193 -13.99 -12.46 -6.24
N LEU A 194 -13.36 -11.41 -6.79
CA LEU A 194 -13.16 -10.15 -6.09
C LEU A 194 -14.44 -9.32 -6.06
N PRO A 195 -14.83 -8.80 -4.88
CA PRO A 195 -15.87 -7.79 -4.80
C PRO A 195 -15.48 -6.58 -5.66
N SER A 196 -16.35 -6.20 -6.60
CA SER A 196 -16.20 -5.00 -7.44
C SER A 196 -14.93 -4.92 -8.30
N GLY A 197 -14.22 -6.05 -8.52
CA GLY A 197 -12.99 -6.07 -9.33
C GLY A 197 -11.81 -5.31 -8.73
N ALA A 198 -11.82 -5.05 -7.42
CA ALA A 198 -10.78 -4.29 -6.73
C ALA A 198 -9.43 -5.04 -6.76
N THR A 199 -8.56 -4.65 -7.69
CA THR A 199 -7.20 -5.20 -7.83
C THR A 199 -6.14 -4.29 -7.23
N LYS A 200 -6.48 -3.04 -6.93
CA LYS A 200 -5.55 -2.05 -6.39
C LYS A 200 -6.04 -1.53 -5.06
N LEU A 201 -5.14 -1.55 -4.08
CA LEU A 201 -5.34 -0.95 -2.77
C LEU A 201 -4.51 0.34 -2.73
N HIS A 202 -5.18 1.44 -2.43
CA HIS A 202 -4.57 2.75 -2.22
C HIS A 202 -4.79 3.13 -0.77
N TYR A 203 -3.71 3.48 -0.08
CA TYR A 203 -3.78 3.89 1.31
C TYR A 203 -2.86 5.07 1.56
N ILE A 204 -3.36 6.02 2.33
CA ILE A 204 -2.62 7.20 2.76
C ILE A 204 -2.53 7.25 4.28
N ALA A 205 -1.38 7.67 4.79
CA ALA A 205 -1.17 7.91 6.21
C ALA A 205 -0.29 9.14 6.38
N SER A 206 -0.49 9.88 7.46
CA SER A 206 0.38 11.00 7.79
C SER A 206 0.59 11.16 9.29
N PHE A 207 1.79 11.59 9.66
CA PHE A 207 2.14 11.97 11.02
C PHE A 207 2.96 13.25 11.02
N ILE A 208 2.64 14.16 11.94
CA ILE A 208 3.42 15.38 12.17
C ILE A 208 4.79 15.00 12.71
N VAL A 209 5.84 15.63 12.21
CA VAL A 209 7.20 15.50 12.74
C VAL A 209 7.19 16.03 14.18
N ARG A 210 7.52 15.15 15.13
CA ARG A 210 7.36 15.44 16.57
C ARG A 210 8.51 16.24 17.13
N ASP A 211 9.73 15.91 16.69
CA ASP A 211 10.94 16.54 17.16
C ASP A 211 11.19 17.84 16.39
N ARG A 212 11.99 18.73 16.98
CA ARG A 212 12.36 20.00 16.36
C ARG A 212 13.36 19.74 15.23
N ARG A 213 12.85 19.35 14.05
CA ARG A 213 13.64 18.98 12.89
C ARG A 213 14.16 20.20 12.13
N ASP A 214 15.38 20.08 11.63
CA ASP A 214 15.94 20.99 10.64
C ASP A 214 15.44 20.58 9.25
N PHE A 215 14.61 21.42 8.65
CA PHE A 215 13.99 21.20 7.34
C PHE A 215 14.78 21.85 6.20
N SER A 216 15.96 22.43 6.45
CA SER A 216 16.74 23.10 5.41
C SER A 216 17.24 22.15 4.32
N GLN A 217 17.55 20.90 4.67
CA GLN A 217 18.03 19.85 3.76
C GLN A 217 18.08 18.50 4.48
N ILE A 218 18.28 17.44 3.71
CA ILE A 218 18.66 16.11 4.20
C ILE A 218 20.18 16.09 4.42
N PHE A 219 20.59 15.90 5.67
CA PHE A 219 21.98 15.95 6.08
C PHE A 219 22.70 14.64 5.75
N ASN A 220 23.76 14.70 4.94
CA ASN A 220 24.57 13.52 4.61
C ASN A 220 26.06 13.82 4.86
N PRO A 221 26.55 13.69 6.11
CA PRO A 221 27.92 14.01 6.46
C PRO A 221 28.92 13.06 5.77
N ALA A 222 30.09 13.60 5.42
CA ALA A 222 31.13 12.88 4.70
C ALA A 222 31.89 11.85 5.58
N PRO A 223 32.55 10.81 5.00
CA PRO A 223 32.63 10.52 3.57
C PRO A 223 31.26 10.20 3.02
N ALA A 224 30.90 10.85 1.91
CA ALA A 224 29.62 10.69 1.28
C ALA A 224 29.49 9.26 0.76
N THR A 225 29.06 8.34 1.63
CA THR A 225 27.94 7.53 1.22
C THR A 225 26.85 8.55 0.92
N ALA A 226 26.79 9.02 -0.34
CA ALA A 226 25.51 9.34 -0.92
C ALA A 226 24.73 8.03 -0.79
N ALA A 227 24.13 7.83 0.40
CA ALA A 227 23.39 6.63 0.73
C ALA A 227 22.43 6.48 -0.43
N ILE A 228 22.40 5.28 -1.01
CA ILE A 228 21.69 5.00 -2.26
C ILE A 228 20.31 5.63 -2.13
N ARG A 229 20.14 6.81 -2.74
CA ARG A 229 18.94 7.61 -2.46
C ARG A 229 17.78 6.83 -3.03
N SER A 230 16.75 6.60 -2.25
CA SER A 230 15.57 5.88 -2.72
C SER A 230 14.67 6.82 -3.52
N THR A 231 15.23 7.52 -4.51
CA THR A 231 14.51 8.53 -5.30
C THR A 231 13.40 7.89 -6.12
N CYS A 232 12.33 8.63 -6.39
CA CYS A 232 11.13 8.10 -7.02
C CYS A 232 11.25 7.81 -8.52
N ASP A 233 12.37 8.14 -9.16
CA ASP A 233 12.75 7.61 -10.48
C ASP A 233 13.25 6.16 -10.42
N LYS A 234 13.64 5.67 -9.23
CA LYS A 234 14.13 4.31 -9.03
C LYS A 234 12.98 3.35 -8.78
N PHE A 235 13.05 2.18 -9.42
CA PHE A 235 12.12 1.08 -9.24
C PHE A 235 12.90 -0.10 -8.66
N THR A 236 13.03 -0.12 -7.33
CA THR A 236 13.87 -1.08 -6.60
C THR A 236 13.10 -1.77 -5.48
N THR A 237 13.59 -2.95 -5.08
CA THR A 237 12.94 -3.81 -4.09
C THR A 237 13.40 -3.65 -2.66
#